data_AF-A0A7X0SKN2-F1
#
_entry.id   AF-A0A7X0SKN2-F1
#
_cell.length_a   1.000
_cell.length_b   1.000
_cell.length_c   1.000
_cell.angle_alpha   90.00
_cell.angle_beta   90.00
_cell.angle_gamma   90.00
#
_symmetry.space_group_name_H-M   'P 1'
#
loop_
_entity.id
_entity.type
_entity.pdbx_description
1 polymer ?
#
loop_
_entity_poly.entity_id
_entity_poly.type
_entity_poly.pdbx_seq_one_letter_code
_entity_poly.pdbx_strand_id
1 'polypeptide(L)' 'MLKRYVAENRLQWVGKAWEIRYALRQEQKQRGGEARLKDLLPAGQIVSKRRS' A
#
# COMPACT_ATOMS: atom_id res chain seq x y z
N MET A 1 13.32 -2.43 -9.83
CA MET A 1 13.21 -2.96 -8.46
C MET A 1 12.19 -2.09 -7.75
N LEU A 2 11.02 -2.65 -7.46
CA LEU A 2 9.94 -1.93 -6.77
C LEU A 2 10.09 -2.08 -5.26
N LYS A 3 10.32 -0.98 -4.55
CA LYS A 3 10.30 -0.94 -3.09
C LYS A 3 8.95 -0.42 -2.60
N ARG A 4 8.40 -1.03 -1.56
CA ARG A 4 7.15 -0.60 -0.93
C ARG A 4 7.46 -0.20 0.51
N TYR A 5 7.24 1.07 0.82
CA TYR A 5 7.35 1.63 2.16
C TYR A 5 5.95 1.85 2.72
N VAL A 6 5.74 1.40 3.95
CA VAL A 6 4.46 1.50 4.63
C VAL A 6 4.71 2.23 5.95
N ALA A 7 4.05 3.36 6.13
CA ALA A 7 3.99 4.13 7.36
C ALA A 7 2.53 4.27 7.80
N GLU A 8 2.31 4.72 9.04
CA GLU A 8 1.02 4.72 9.74
C GLU A 8 -0.15 5.26 8.87
N ASN A 9 0.08 6.33 8.12
CA ASN A 9 -0.92 6.92 7.19
C ASN A 9 -0.41 7.07 5.75
N ARG A 10 0.69 6.40 5.38
CA ARG A 10 1.31 6.60 4.06
C ARG A 10 1.80 5.29 3.46
N LEU A 11 1.43 5.07 2.21
CA LEU A 11 1.98 4.02 1.36
C LEU A 11 2.81 4.69 0.26
N GLN A 12 4.07 4.28 0.12
CA GLN A 12 4.95 4.82 -0.91
C GLN A 12 5.63 3.70 -1.69
N TRP A 13 5.41 3.66 -3.00
CA TRP A 13 6.16 2.82 -3.90
C TRP A 13 7.30 3.61 -4.54
N VAL A 14 8.50 3.03 -4.51
CA VAL A 14 9.70 3.62 -5.12
C VAL A 14 10.23 2.62 -6.15
N GLY A 15 10.23 3.02 -7.42
CA GLY A 15 10.63 2.17 -8.54
C GLY A 15 10.36 2.85 -9.87
N LYS A 16 10.54 2.13 -10.99
CA LYS A 16 10.20 2.66 -12.31
C LYS A 16 8.68 2.84 -12.41
N ALA A 17 8.25 3.88 -13.10
CA ALA A 17 6.82 4.21 -13.22
C ALA A 17 5.96 3.04 -13.74
N TRP A 18 6.50 2.22 -14.64
CA TRP A 18 5.80 1.04 -15.15
C TRP A 18 5.66 -0.07 -14.10
N GLU A 19 6.62 -0.24 -13.18
CA GLU A 19 6.56 -1.22 -12.09
C GLU A 19 5.46 -0.85 -11.10
N ILE A 20 5.35 0.45 -10.78
CA ILE A 20 4.30 0.99 -9.89
C ILE A 20 2.92 0.79 -10.52
N ARG A 21 2.76 1.14 -11.79
CA ARG A 21 1.49 0.93 -12.53
C ARG A 21 1.12 -0.55 -12.65
N TYR A 22 2.10 -1.42 -12.83
CA TYR A 22 1.86 -2.87 -12.90
C TYR A 22 1.38 -3.39 -11.55
N ALA A 23 2.06 -3.06 -10.44
CA ALA A 23 1.67 -3.46 -9.10
C ALA A 23 0.26 -2.97 -8.73
N LEU A 24 -0.06 -1.70 -9.02
CA LEU A 24 -1.39 -1.13 -8.80
C LEU A 24 -2.50 -1.88 -9.57
N ARG A 25 -2.25 -2.26 -10.83
CA ARG A 25 -3.20 -3.03 -11.63
C ARG A 25 -3.39 -4.44 -11.09
N GLN A 26 -2.31 -5.10 -10.67
CA GLN A 26 -2.40 -6.42 -10.04
C GLN A 26 -3.21 -6.37 -8.75
N GLU A 27 -3.01 -5.34 -7.93
CA GLU A 27 -3.72 -5.24 -6.66
C GLU A 27 -5.19 -4.88 -6.83
N GLN A 28 -5.53 -4.04 -7.83
CA GLN A 28 -6.93 -3.83 -8.24
C GLN A 28 -7.58 -5.12 -8.74
N LYS A 29 -6.87 -5.94 -9.53
CA LYS A 29 -7.39 -7.21 -10.04
C LYS A 29 -7.64 -8.22 -8.92
N GLN A 30 -6.73 -8.32 -7.96
CA GLN A 30 -6.87 -9.25 -6.82
C GLN A 30 -8.01 -8.87 -5.87
N ARG A 31 -8.32 -7.59 -5.75
CA ARG A 31 -9.33 -7.07 -4.79
C ARG A 31 -10.67 -6.71 -5.42
N GLY A 32 -10.87 -6.95 -6.72
CA GLY A 32 -12.17 -6.80 -7.38
C GLY A 32 -12.48 -5.40 -7.92
N GLY A 33 -11.50 -4.67 -8.46
CA GLY A 33 -11.70 -3.43 -9.22
C GLY A 33 -12.05 -2.17 -8.40
N GLU A 34 -12.66 -2.32 -7.23
CA GLU A 34 -13.06 -1.22 -6.33
C GLU A 34 -12.09 -0.95 -5.17
N ALA A 35 -10.89 -1.54 -5.18
CA ALA A 35 -9.91 -1.34 -4.12
C ALA A 35 -9.55 0.15 -3.96
N ARG A 36 -10.02 0.76 -2.88
CA ARG A 36 -9.71 2.15 -2.54
C ARG A 36 -8.32 2.19 -1.91
N LEU A 37 -7.65 3.34 -1.99
CA LEU A 37 -6.32 3.52 -1.41
C LEU A 37 -6.28 3.16 0.08
N LYS A 38 -7.37 3.42 0.82
CA LYS A 38 -7.53 3.04 2.22
C LYS A 38 -7.49 1.53 2.47
N ASP A 39 -7.86 0.72 1.49
CA ASP A 39 -7.84 -0.74 1.60
C ASP A 39 -6.42 -1.27 1.36
N LEU A 40 -5.60 -0.51 0.63
CA LEU A 40 -4.19 -0.79 0.40
C LEU A 40 -3.30 -0.39 1.60
N LEU A 41 -3.81 0.47 2.48
CA LEU A 41 -3.22 0.70 3.79
C LEU A 41 -3.47 -0.53 4.66
N PRO A 42 -2.48 -1.05 5.39
CA PRO A 42 -2.72 -2.14 6.31
C PRO A 42 -3.78 -1.69 7.34
N ALA A 43 -4.85 -2.47 7.51
CA ALA A 43 -5.93 -2.22 8.47
C ALA A 43 -5.51 -2.30 9.95
N GLY A 44 -4.20 -2.23 10.23
CA GLY A 44 -3.61 -2.59 11.52
C GLY A 44 -2.19 -2.05 11.70
N GLN A 45 -1.93 -0.80 11.34
CA GLN A 45 -0.90 -0.01 12.05
C GLN A 45 -1.50 1.10 12.92
N ILE A 46 -2.78 0.95 13.29
CA ILE A 46 -3.32 1.48 14.56
C ILE A 46 -2.79 0.60 15.71
N VAL A 47 -1.51 0.22 15.69
CA VAL A 47 -0.85 -0.27 16.90
C VAL A 47 -0.39 0.99 17.58
N SER A 48 -1.28 1.44 18.46
CA SER A 48 -0.97 2.33 19.56
C SER A 48 0.50 2.22 19.94
N LYS A 49 1.27 3.29 19.75
CA LYS A 49 2.47 3.53 20.53
C LYS A 49 2.03 3.75 21.98
N ARG A 50 1.59 2.68 22.66
CA ARG A 50 1.38 2.64 24.10
C ARG A 50 2.70 2.20 24.73
N ARG A 51 3.36 3.18 25.36
CA ARG A 51 4.36 3.10 26.44
C ARG A 51 5.70 2.42 26.08
N SER A 52 6.82 2.82 26.68
CA SER A 52 7.04 3.44 27.99
C SER A 52 8.01 4.60 27.97
#